data_AF-A0A1I7FV25-F1
#
_entry.id   AF-A0A1I7FV25-F1
#
_cell.length_a   1.000
_cell.length_b   1.000
_cell.length_c   1.000
_cell.angle_alpha   90.00
_cell.angle_beta   90.00
_cell.angle_gamma   90.00
#
_symmetry.space_group_name_H-M   'P 1'
#
loop_
_entity.id
_entity.type
_entity.pdbx_description
1 polymer ?
#
loop_
_entity_poly.entity_id
_entity_poly.type
_entity_poly.pdbx_seq_one_letter_code
_entity_poly.pdbx_strand_id
1 'polypeptide(L)'
;MKALVLVLDLVGTFVFALSGAAAGVERRLDLFGVLVLSFAAASSGGIFRDLLIGAVPPAAISDWRYLAVSLFAGVSTFFWYPTINRLRSAVLIFDGAGLAVFCVSGSQKAIVFGLDPVMAALLGMLTGIGGGMARDVLLSDVPIVLRSDIYAVAALAGAAVVVIGDALRFPSAATTCTGAALCFGLRLASIRHGWHLPIARAPEHPEAKIDATKNGRDH
;
A
#
# COMPACT_ATOMS: atom_id res chain seq x y z
N MET A 1 21.69 -1.59 -11.36
CA MET A 1 20.85 -1.30 -10.17
C MET A 1 19.99 -0.05 -10.34
N LYS A 2 20.54 1.14 -10.63
CA LYS A 2 19.76 2.39 -10.71
C LYS A 2 18.56 2.33 -11.68
N ALA A 3 18.73 1.74 -12.87
CA ALA A 3 17.65 1.60 -13.84
C ALA A 3 16.52 0.66 -13.37
N LEU A 4 16.87 -0.45 -12.70
CA LEU A 4 15.89 -1.40 -12.16
C LEU A 4 15.05 -0.74 -11.06
N VAL A 5 15.69 -0.04 -10.11
CA VAL A 5 15.00 0.67 -9.03
C VAL A 5 14.06 1.75 -9.60
N LEU A 6 14.50 2.51 -10.60
CA LEU A 6 13.66 3.52 -11.24
C LEU A 6 12.44 2.92 -11.95
N VAL A 7 12.64 1.83 -12.72
CA VAL A 7 11.52 1.15 -13.42
C VAL A 7 10.53 0.60 -12.40
N LEU A 8 11.00 -0.05 -11.34
CA LEU A 8 10.14 -0.56 -10.27
C LEU A 8 9.40 0.57 -9.56
N ASP A 9 10.09 1.66 -9.22
CA ASP A 9 9.47 2.82 -8.58
C ASP A 9 8.35 3.39 -9.47
N LEU A 10 8.58 3.59 -10.77
CA LEU A 10 7.56 4.12 -11.69
C LEU A 10 6.38 3.15 -11.89
N VAL A 11 6.65 1.84 -11.99
CA VAL A 11 5.60 0.82 -12.08
C VAL A 11 4.79 0.78 -10.78
N GLY A 12 5.45 0.82 -9.62
CA GLY A 12 4.80 0.86 -8.31
C GLY A 12 3.94 2.12 -8.16
N THR A 13 4.47 3.28 -8.55
CA THR A 13 3.74 4.55 -8.59
C THR A 13 2.51 4.44 -9.47
N PHE A 14 2.62 3.91 -10.70
CA PHE A 14 1.48 3.73 -11.59
C PHE A 14 0.39 2.85 -10.96
N VAL A 15 0.78 1.69 -10.42
CA VAL A 15 -0.15 0.71 -9.87
C VAL A 15 -0.82 1.24 -8.58
N PHE A 16 -0.09 1.90 -7.68
CA PHE A 16 -0.69 2.56 -6.52
C PHE A 16 -1.59 3.73 -6.92
N ALA A 17 -1.20 4.49 -7.95
CA ALA A 17 -2.00 5.58 -8.48
C ALA A 17 -3.36 5.09 -9.00
N LEU A 18 -3.41 3.93 -9.69
CA LEU A 18 -4.65 3.27 -10.09
C LEU A 18 -5.51 2.90 -8.88
N SER A 19 -4.90 2.34 -7.83
CA SER A 19 -5.61 1.98 -6.60
C SER A 19 -6.21 3.21 -5.90
N GLY A 20 -5.42 4.27 -5.72
CA GLY A 20 -5.87 5.54 -5.13
C GLY A 20 -6.98 6.20 -5.96
N ALA A 21 -6.82 6.22 -7.30
CA ALA A 21 -7.83 6.77 -8.18
C ALA A 21 -9.15 5.99 -8.14
N ALA A 22 -9.07 4.65 -8.15
CA ALA A 22 -10.25 3.79 -8.10
C ALA A 22 -11.02 3.99 -6.78
N ALA A 23 -10.30 4.08 -5.65
CA ALA A 23 -10.91 4.40 -4.36
C ALA A 23 -11.54 5.80 -4.34
N GLY A 24 -10.91 6.79 -5.00
CA GLY A 24 -11.49 8.13 -5.14
C GLY A 24 -12.80 8.14 -5.93
N VAL A 25 -12.86 7.36 -7.03
CA VAL A 25 -14.10 7.22 -7.82
C VAL A 25 -15.18 6.47 -7.04
N GLU A 26 -14.83 5.43 -6.28
CA GLU A 26 -15.76 4.72 -5.38
C GLU A 26 -16.39 5.66 -4.35
N ARG A 27 -15.61 6.63 -3.86
CA ARG A 27 -16.04 7.67 -2.92
C ARG A 27 -16.70 8.88 -3.57
N ARG A 28 -16.97 8.81 -4.88
CA ARG A 28 -17.65 9.87 -5.66
C ARG A 28 -16.94 11.23 -5.59
N LEU A 29 -15.61 11.21 -5.51
CA LEU A 29 -14.81 12.43 -5.61
C LEU A 29 -14.89 12.99 -7.04
N ASP A 30 -14.69 14.30 -7.16
CA ASP A 30 -14.54 14.95 -8.46
C ASP A 30 -13.19 14.60 -9.11
N LEU A 31 -12.99 15.00 -10.37
CA LEU A 31 -11.75 14.70 -11.08
C LEU A 31 -10.52 15.20 -10.31
N PHE A 32 -10.58 16.40 -9.75
CA PHE A 32 -9.47 16.95 -8.97
C PHE A 32 -9.15 16.08 -7.75
N GLY A 33 -10.17 15.72 -6.96
CA GLY A 33 -10.01 14.85 -5.79
C GLY A 33 -9.44 13.47 -6.16
N VAL A 34 -9.89 12.88 -7.27
CA VAL A 34 -9.34 11.61 -7.78
C VAL A 34 -7.86 11.74 -8.14
N LEU A 35 -7.45 12.82 -8.81
CA LEU A 35 -6.04 13.05 -9.16
C LEU A 35 -5.16 13.30 -7.94
N VAL A 36 -5.65 14.06 -6.96
CA VAL A 36 -4.94 14.29 -5.69
C VAL A 36 -4.75 12.98 -4.94
N LEU A 37 -5.82 12.19 -4.79
CA LEU A 37 -5.76 10.91 -4.08
C LEU A 37 -4.87 9.89 -4.81
N SER A 38 -4.90 9.89 -6.14
CA SER A 38 -4.04 9.07 -6.99
C SER A 38 -2.55 9.39 -6.77
N PHE A 39 -2.19 10.68 -6.81
CA PHE A 39 -0.81 11.12 -6.56
C PHE A 39 -0.38 10.87 -5.11
N ALA A 40 -1.24 11.16 -4.13
CA ALA A 40 -0.95 10.93 -2.72
C ALA A 40 -0.68 9.44 -2.45
N ALA A 41 -1.57 8.55 -2.88
CA ALA A 41 -1.41 7.11 -2.73
C ALA A 41 -0.11 6.59 -3.38
N ALA A 42 0.24 7.12 -4.56
CA ALA A 42 1.42 6.70 -5.31
C ALA A 42 2.75 7.23 -4.77
N SER A 43 2.72 8.38 -4.08
CA SER A 43 3.93 9.10 -3.68
C SER A 43 4.25 9.02 -2.20
N SER A 44 3.24 8.89 -1.32
CA SER A 44 3.44 8.96 0.14
C SER A 44 4.44 7.94 0.67
N GLY A 45 4.37 6.69 0.21
CA GLY A 45 5.31 5.63 0.62
C GLY A 45 6.75 5.94 0.21
N GLY A 46 6.95 6.35 -1.04
CA GLY A 46 8.27 6.72 -1.58
C GLY A 46 8.84 7.99 -0.94
N ILE A 47 8.01 9.00 -0.66
CA ILE A 47 8.41 10.22 0.05
C ILE A 47 8.87 9.87 1.46
N PHE A 48 8.07 9.09 2.20
CA PHE A 48 8.42 8.68 3.55
C PHE A 48 9.74 7.90 3.58
N ARG A 49 9.88 6.91 2.68
CA ARG A 49 11.13 6.17 2.47
C ARG A 49 12.32 7.10 2.27
N ASP A 50 12.19 8.01 1.30
CA ASP A 50 13.28 8.88 0.87
C ASP A 50 13.70 9.83 1.99
N LEU A 51 12.75 10.38 2.75
CA LEU A 51 13.04 11.20 3.92
C LEU A 51 13.76 10.42 5.03
N LEU A 52 13.33 9.18 5.31
CA LEU A 52 13.93 8.35 6.36
C LEU A 52 15.37 7.93 6.07
N ILE A 53 15.73 7.75 4.81
CA ILE A 53 17.11 7.40 4.39
C ILE A 53 17.95 8.63 4.03
N GLY A 54 17.42 9.84 4.19
CA GLY A 54 18.12 11.09 3.85
C GLY A 54 18.28 11.33 2.34
N ALA A 55 17.49 10.67 1.49
CA ALA A 55 17.45 10.90 0.05
C ALA A 55 16.61 12.16 -0.28
N VAL A 56 17.14 13.33 0.05
CA VAL A 56 16.46 14.63 -0.13
C VAL A 56 17.06 15.40 -1.32
N PRO A 57 16.24 15.97 -2.22
CA PRO A 57 14.77 15.93 -2.26
C PRO A 57 14.21 14.55 -2.68
N PRO A 58 13.02 14.15 -2.17
CA PRO A 58 12.39 12.88 -2.56
C PRO A 58 12.19 12.73 -4.06
N ALA A 59 12.29 11.49 -4.57
CA ALA A 59 12.17 11.19 -6.00
C ALA A 59 10.82 11.66 -6.59
N ALA A 60 9.73 11.48 -5.83
CA ALA A 60 8.38 11.86 -6.25
C ALA A 60 8.20 13.37 -6.49
N ILE A 61 9.06 14.21 -5.90
CA ILE A 61 9.03 15.66 -6.04
C ILE A 61 10.11 16.16 -7.01
N SER A 62 11.27 15.50 -7.01
CA SER A 62 12.40 15.90 -7.85
C SER A 62 12.27 15.47 -9.31
N ASP A 63 11.39 14.52 -9.62
CA ASP A 63 11.23 13.97 -10.96
C ASP A 63 9.78 14.02 -11.44
N TRP A 64 9.55 14.82 -12.49
CA TRP A 64 8.24 15.07 -13.09
C TRP A 64 7.55 13.78 -13.59
N ARG A 65 8.31 12.72 -13.88
CA ARG A 65 7.78 11.44 -14.36
C ARG A 65 6.84 10.80 -13.34
N TYR A 66 7.11 10.94 -12.05
CA TYR A 66 6.24 10.39 -10.99
C TYR A 66 4.88 11.07 -10.96
N LEU A 67 4.87 12.40 -11.10
CA LEU A 67 3.63 13.18 -11.22
C LEU A 67 2.88 12.80 -12.50
N ALA A 68 3.56 12.78 -13.65
CA ALA A 68 2.95 12.45 -14.93
C ALA A 68 2.30 11.05 -14.93
N VAL A 69 3.00 10.04 -14.40
CA VAL A 69 2.49 8.67 -14.28
C VAL A 69 1.27 8.61 -13.35
N SER A 70 1.30 9.31 -12.22
CA SER A 70 0.18 9.35 -11.27
C SER A 70 -1.06 10.02 -11.87
N LEU A 71 -0.88 11.15 -12.54
CA LEU A 71 -1.98 11.86 -13.20
C LEU A 71 -2.55 11.04 -14.36
N PHE A 72 -1.69 10.40 -15.16
CA PHE A 72 -2.13 9.53 -16.23
C PHE A 72 -2.97 8.35 -15.69
N ALA A 73 -2.50 7.69 -14.62
CA ALA A 73 -3.26 6.64 -13.94
C ALA A 73 -4.60 7.15 -13.39
N GLY A 74 -4.62 8.33 -12.77
CA GLY A 74 -5.83 8.94 -12.24
C GLY A 74 -6.86 9.30 -13.31
N VAL A 75 -6.43 9.96 -14.39
CA VAL A 75 -7.28 10.29 -15.55
C VAL A 75 -7.82 9.01 -16.20
N SER A 76 -6.94 8.03 -16.44
CA SER A 76 -7.34 6.76 -17.04
C SER A 76 -8.37 6.03 -16.17
N THR A 77 -8.17 6.01 -14.86
CA THR A 77 -9.12 5.39 -13.94
C THR A 77 -10.44 6.12 -13.90
N PHE A 78 -10.43 7.46 -13.91
CA PHE A 78 -11.65 8.27 -13.90
C PHE A 78 -12.57 8.00 -15.10
N PHE A 79 -12.01 7.95 -16.32
CA PHE A 79 -12.80 7.73 -17.54
C PHE A 79 -13.17 6.26 -17.77
N TRP A 80 -12.29 5.31 -17.42
CA TRP A 80 -12.51 3.88 -17.62
C TRP A 80 -12.95 3.14 -16.35
N TYR A 81 -13.40 3.86 -15.33
CA TYR A 81 -13.85 3.26 -14.06
C TYR A 81 -14.88 2.13 -14.24
N PRO A 82 -15.90 2.21 -15.10
CA PRO A 82 -16.86 1.12 -15.28
C PRO A 82 -16.21 -0.20 -15.74
N THR A 83 -15.15 -0.12 -16.54
CA THR A 83 -14.38 -1.28 -16.99
C THR A 83 -13.50 -1.81 -15.86
N ILE A 84 -12.89 -0.92 -15.08
CA ILE A 84 -12.03 -1.28 -13.94
C ILE A 84 -12.85 -1.93 -12.81
N ASN A 85 -14.04 -1.40 -12.52
CA ASN A 85 -14.94 -1.90 -11.48
C ASN A 85 -15.52 -3.30 -11.80
N ARG A 86 -15.40 -3.80 -13.04
CA ARG A 86 -15.75 -5.20 -13.36
C ARG A 86 -14.86 -6.21 -12.65
N LEU A 87 -13.63 -5.82 -12.31
CA LEU A 87 -12.78 -6.58 -11.39
C LEU A 87 -13.34 -6.38 -9.98
N ARG A 88 -14.10 -7.36 -9.47
CA ARG A 88 -14.43 -7.41 -8.03
C ARG A 88 -13.12 -7.21 -7.26
N SER A 89 -13.04 -6.16 -6.44
CA SER A 89 -11.86 -5.80 -5.66
C SER A 89 -10.67 -5.21 -6.44
N ALA A 90 -10.91 -4.48 -7.55
CA ALA A 90 -9.87 -3.79 -8.31
C ALA A 90 -8.92 -2.96 -7.43
N VAL A 91 -9.45 -2.18 -6.49
CA VAL A 91 -8.67 -1.39 -5.53
C VAL A 91 -7.70 -2.29 -4.76
N LEU A 92 -8.16 -3.43 -4.22
CA LEU A 92 -7.34 -4.35 -3.42
C LEU A 92 -6.28 -5.09 -4.26
N ILE A 93 -6.59 -5.41 -5.52
CA ILE A 93 -5.65 -6.08 -6.42
C ILE A 93 -4.52 -5.11 -6.81
N PHE A 94 -4.86 -3.89 -7.22
CA PHE A 94 -3.87 -2.87 -7.53
C PHE A 94 -3.08 -2.48 -6.28
N ASP A 95 -3.72 -2.34 -5.13
CA ASP A 95 -3.06 -2.10 -3.84
C ASP A 95 -2.05 -3.22 -3.52
N GLY A 96 -2.44 -4.49 -3.68
CA GLY A 96 -1.54 -5.62 -3.48
C GLY A 96 -0.37 -5.68 -4.47
N ALA A 97 -0.59 -5.30 -5.73
CA ALA A 97 0.48 -5.23 -6.73
C ALA A 97 1.44 -4.06 -6.45
N GLY A 98 0.91 -2.90 -6.08
CA GLY A 98 1.69 -1.74 -5.65
C GLY A 98 2.52 -2.05 -4.41
N LEU A 99 1.90 -2.68 -3.41
CA LEU A 99 2.56 -3.16 -2.19
C LEU A 99 3.77 -4.04 -2.51
N ALA A 100 3.58 -5.02 -3.40
CA ALA A 100 4.64 -5.96 -3.80
C ALA A 100 5.82 -5.28 -4.49
N VAL A 101 5.57 -4.25 -5.31
CA VAL A 101 6.62 -3.52 -6.01
C VAL A 101 7.33 -2.53 -5.08
N PHE A 102 6.59 -1.82 -4.23
CA PHE A 102 7.16 -0.85 -3.30
C PHE A 102 7.89 -1.49 -2.11
N CYS A 103 7.50 -2.67 -1.65
CA CYS A 103 8.24 -3.33 -0.59
C CYS A 103 9.64 -3.75 -1.06
N VAL A 104 9.74 -4.35 -2.26
CA VAL A 104 11.03 -4.79 -2.80
C VAL A 104 11.91 -3.63 -3.25
N SER A 105 11.36 -2.61 -3.92
CA SER A 105 12.12 -1.43 -4.33
C SER A 105 12.54 -0.59 -3.13
N GLY A 106 11.69 -0.48 -2.11
CA GLY A 106 11.98 0.16 -0.83
C GLY A 106 13.15 -0.52 -0.12
N SER A 107 13.13 -1.84 0.01
CA SER A 107 14.24 -2.59 0.61
C SER A 107 15.52 -2.48 -0.21
N GLN A 108 15.46 -2.54 -1.54
CA GLN A 108 16.65 -2.34 -2.38
C GLN A 108 17.25 -0.95 -2.20
N LYS A 109 16.44 0.10 -2.18
CA LYS A 109 16.92 1.46 -1.96
C LYS A 109 17.52 1.60 -0.56
N ALA A 110 16.89 1.01 0.46
CA ALA A 110 17.40 0.99 1.83
C ALA A 110 18.79 0.36 1.95
N ILE A 111 18.99 -0.83 1.34
CA ILE A 111 20.29 -1.52 1.30
C ILE A 111 21.35 -0.62 0.63
N VAL A 112 21.01 0.01 -0.50
CA VAL A 112 21.93 0.90 -1.23
C VAL A 112 22.34 2.11 -0.38
N PHE A 113 21.47 2.57 0.52
CA PHE A 113 21.75 3.66 1.46
C PHE A 113 22.45 3.19 2.74
N GLY A 114 22.85 1.92 2.81
CA GLY A 114 23.65 1.37 3.90
C GLY A 114 22.86 1.03 5.17
N LEU A 115 21.54 0.86 5.08
CA LEU A 115 20.74 0.39 6.21
C LEU A 115 21.07 -1.08 6.53
N ASP A 116 21.05 -1.41 7.82
CA ASP A 116 21.14 -2.79 8.29
C ASP A 116 20.05 -3.68 7.64
N PRO A 117 20.35 -4.94 7.31
CA PRO A 117 19.39 -5.89 6.73
C PRO A 117 17.98 -5.86 7.33
N VAL A 118 17.87 -5.89 8.66
CA VAL A 118 16.55 -5.92 9.33
C VAL A 118 15.82 -4.61 9.11
N MET A 119 16.52 -3.48 9.24
CA MET A 119 15.95 -2.15 9.03
C MET A 119 15.60 -1.90 7.57
N ALA A 120 16.34 -2.46 6.62
CA ALA A 120 16.04 -2.40 5.20
C ALA A 120 14.76 -3.18 4.85
N ALA A 121 14.53 -4.33 5.48
CA ALA A 121 13.28 -5.09 5.31
C ALA A 121 12.08 -4.32 5.88
N LEU A 122 12.22 -3.76 7.09
CA LEU A 122 11.19 -2.95 7.73
C LEU A 122 10.86 -1.71 6.91
N LEU A 123 11.87 -0.98 6.45
CA LEU A 123 11.66 0.21 5.63
C LEU A 123 11.00 -0.12 4.29
N GLY A 124 11.35 -1.25 3.67
CA GLY A 124 10.65 -1.75 2.49
C GLY A 124 9.17 -1.99 2.78
N MET A 125 8.84 -2.72 3.85
CA MET A 125 7.46 -2.92 4.27
C MET A 125 6.72 -1.60 4.51
N LEU A 126 7.32 -0.65 5.22
CA LEU A 126 6.75 0.69 5.46
C LEU A 126 6.50 1.46 4.16
N THR A 127 7.44 1.39 3.21
CA THR A 127 7.31 2.00 1.88
C THR A 127 6.09 1.43 1.16
N GLY A 128 5.93 0.11 1.19
CA GLY A 128 4.83 -0.59 0.54
C GLY A 128 3.46 -0.27 1.15
N ILE A 129 3.34 -0.24 2.47
CA ILE A 129 2.05 0.05 3.13
C ILE A 129 1.70 1.55 3.11
N GLY A 130 2.70 2.44 3.05
CA GLY A 130 2.53 3.87 3.22
C GLY A 130 1.58 4.52 2.20
N GLY A 131 1.58 4.04 0.96
CA GLY A 131 0.66 4.53 -0.07
C GLY A 131 -0.81 4.21 0.25
N GLY A 132 -1.10 2.97 0.61
CA GLY A 132 -2.43 2.52 1.01
C GLY A 132 -2.92 3.20 2.29
N MET A 133 -2.02 3.38 3.26
CA MET A 133 -2.32 4.13 4.49
C MET A 133 -2.71 5.58 4.21
N ALA A 134 -1.93 6.29 3.37
CA ALA A 134 -2.22 7.67 3.03
C ALA A 134 -3.57 7.80 2.31
N ARG A 135 -3.87 6.89 1.36
CA ARG A 135 -5.17 6.81 0.69
C ARG A 135 -6.31 6.66 1.70
N ASP A 136 -6.21 5.67 2.59
CA ASP A 136 -7.27 5.33 3.52
C ASP A 136 -7.52 6.47 4.52
N VAL A 137 -6.46 7.09 5.05
CA VAL A 137 -6.56 8.25 5.94
C VAL A 137 -7.21 9.45 5.25
N LEU A 138 -6.82 9.76 4.01
CA LEU A 138 -7.43 10.85 3.24
C LEU A 138 -8.92 10.61 2.94
N LEU A 139 -9.33 9.34 2.83
CA LEU A 139 -10.73 8.94 2.69
C LEU A 139 -11.47 8.80 4.02
N SER A 140 -10.83 9.12 5.15
CA SER A 140 -11.38 8.96 6.50
C SER A 140 -11.77 7.51 6.85
N ASP A 141 -11.07 6.54 6.27
CA ASP A 141 -11.22 5.11 6.57
C ASP A 141 -10.10 4.61 7.49
N VAL A 142 -10.39 3.57 8.26
CA VAL A 142 -9.35 2.83 8.99
C VAL A 142 -8.44 2.12 7.97
N PRO A 143 -7.11 2.38 7.96
CA PRO A 143 -6.20 1.76 7.01
C PRO A 143 -6.32 0.25 6.93
N ILE A 144 -6.28 -0.31 5.70
CA ILE A 144 -6.37 -1.76 5.47
C ILE A 144 -5.29 -2.52 6.27
N VAL A 145 -4.10 -1.94 6.40
CA VAL A 145 -3.00 -2.52 7.18
C VAL A 145 -3.36 -2.78 8.65
N LEU A 146 -4.26 -1.98 9.23
CA LEU A 146 -4.71 -2.15 10.61
C LEU A 146 -5.90 -3.12 10.75
N ARG A 147 -6.52 -3.51 9.64
CA ARG A 147 -7.66 -4.44 9.60
C ARG A 147 -7.31 -5.81 9.04
N SER A 148 -6.23 -5.90 8.27
CA SER A 148 -5.82 -7.11 7.55
C SER A 148 -4.34 -7.36 7.82
N ASP A 149 -4.06 -8.16 8.83
CA ASP A 149 -2.69 -8.39 9.33
C ASP A 149 -1.76 -9.02 8.28
N ILE A 150 -2.31 -9.78 7.34
CA ILE A 150 -1.55 -10.41 6.25
C ILE A 150 -1.02 -9.39 5.25
N TYR A 151 -1.57 -8.18 5.22
CA TYR A 151 -1.09 -7.10 4.36
C TYR A 151 0.36 -6.71 4.71
N ALA A 152 0.61 -6.34 5.97
CA ALA A 152 1.96 -5.97 6.43
C ALA A 152 2.91 -7.18 6.41
N VAL A 153 2.42 -8.36 6.80
CA VAL A 153 3.23 -9.58 6.84
C VAL A 153 3.67 -10.01 5.43
N ALA A 154 2.79 -9.92 4.42
CA ALA A 154 3.15 -10.21 3.04
C ALA A 154 4.22 -9.24 2.50
N ALA A 155 4.08 -7.95 2.82
CA ALA A 155 5.07 -6.93 2.46
C ALA A 155 6.43 -7.21 3.11
N LEU A 156 6.42 -7.55 4.41
CA LEU A 156 7.63 -7.89 5.15
C LEU A 156 8.28 -9.16 4.60
N ALA A 157 7.50 -10.18 4.24
CA ALA A 157 8.02 -11.40 3.64
C ALA A 157 8.71 -11.13 2.29
N GLY A 158 8.09 -10.32 1.41
CA GLY A 158 8.71 -9.92 0.14
C GLY A 158 9.99 -9.11 0.33
N ALA A 159 9.98 -8.16 1.27
CA ALA A 159 11.14 -7.37 1.65
C ALA A 159 12.28 -8.23 2.24
N ALA A 160 11.95 -9.22 3.07
CA ALA A 160 12.91 -10.15 3.66
C ALA A 160 13.61 -11.00 2.58
N VAL A 161 12.91 -11.43 1.53
CA VAL A 161 13.53 -12.15 0.40
C VAL A 161 14.59 -11.31 -0.29
N VAL A 162 14.34 -10.00 -0.47
CA VAL A 162 15.32 -9.08 -1.06
C VAL A 162 16.56 -8.98 -0.19
N VAL A 163 16.38 -8.76 1.12
CA VAL A 163 17.47 -8.58 2.08
C VAL A 163 18.30 -9.85 2.26
N ILE A 164 17.65 -11.01 2.43
CA ILE A 164 18.33 -12.31 2.56
C ILE A 164 19.07 -12.62 1.26
N GLY A 165 18.45 -12.35 0.12
CA GLY A 165 19.07 -12.54 -1.18
C GLY A 165 20.32 -11.67 -1.38
N ASP A 166 20.29 -10.42 -0.91
CA ASP A 166 21.44 -9.52 -0.92
C ASP A 166 22.56 -10.02 0.00
N ALA A 167 22.23 -10.45 1.22
CA ALA A 167 23.20 -11.03 2.16
C ALA A 167 23.90 -12.29 1.61
N LEU A 168 23.17 -13.11 0.83
CA LEU A 168 23.69 -14.30 0.14
C LEU A 168 24.36 -13.98 -1.20
N ARG A 169 24.45 -12.70 -1.60
CA ARG A 169 25.03 -12.22 -2.86
C ARG A 169 24.34 -12.75 -4.12
N PHE A 170 23.04 -13.03 -4.05
CA PHE A 170 22.25 -13.38 -5.22
C PHE A 170 22.02 -12.16 -6.14
N PRO A 171 21.72 -12.39 -7.44
CA PRO A 171 21.40 -11.30 -8.35
C PRO A 171 20.18 -10.49 -7.90
N SER A 172 20.35 -9.18 -7.75
CA SER A 172 19.31 -8.26 -7.27
C SER A 172 18.01 -8.31 -8.08
N ALA A 173 18.07 -8.57 -9.39
CA ALA A 173 16.87 -8.73 -10.21
C ALA A 173 16.06 -9.98 -9.83
N ALA A 174 16.74 -11.10 -9.55
CA ALA A 174 16.09 -12.35 -9.19
C ALA A 174 15.42 -12.25 -7.82
N THR A 175 16.09 -11.62 -6.85
CA THR A 175 15.55 -11.46 -5.48
C THR A 175 14.37 -10.49 -5.46
N THR A 176 14.41 -9.40 -6.23
CA THR A 176 13.26 -8.51 -6.44
C THR A 176 12.07 -9.25 -7.03
N CYS A 177 12.26 -9.95 -8.16
CA CYS A 177 11.14 -10.63 -8.84
C CYS A 177 10.52 -11.69 -7.93
N THR A 178 11.36 -12.45 -7.21
CA THR A 178 10.90 -13.49 -6.29
C THR A 178 10.18 -12.88 -5.07
N GLY A 179 10.73 -11.81 -4.49
CA GLY A 179 10.11 -11.11 -3.36
C GLY A 179 8.78 -10.46 -3.73
N ALA A 180 8.69 -9.84 -4.91
CA ALA A 180 7.46 -9.25 -5.42
C ALA A 180 6.41 -10.32 -5.70
N ALA A 181 6.80 -11.43 -6.35
CA ALA A 181 5.90 -12.56 -6.61
C ALA A 181 5.39 -13.18 -5.30
N LEU A 182 6.25 -13.34 -4.29
CA LEU A 182 5.87 -13.84 -2.97
C LEU A 182 4.86 -12.90 -2.29
N CYS A 183 5.18 -11.61 -2.20
CA CYS A 183 4.30 -10.61 -1.58
C CYS A 183 2.94 -10.56 -2.29
N PHE A 184 2.94 -10.46 -3.62
CA PHE A 184 1.71 -10.39 -4.40
C PHE A 184 0.90 -11.69 -4.31
N GLY A 185 1.56 -12.85 -4.37
CA GLY A 185 0.92 -14.16 -4.23
C GLY A 185 0.26 -14.35 -2.87
N LEU A 186 0.96 -14.00 -1.79
CA LEU A 186 0.40 -14.02 -0.43
C LEU A 186 -0.79 -13.08 -0.32
N ARG A 187 -0.70 -11.88 -0.91
CA ARG A 187 -1.81 -10.92 -0.88
C ARG A 187 -3.02 -11.41 -1.65
N LEU A 188 -2.83 -11.96 -2.85
CA LEU A 188 -3.92 -12.50 -3.66
C LEU A 188 -4.57 -13.71 -2.99
N ALA A 189 -3.78 -14.60 -2.38
CA ALA A 189 -4.28 -15.72 -1.59
C ALA A 189 -5.12 -15.24 -0.39
N SER A 190 -4.64 -14.24 0.34
CA SER A 190 -5.36 -13.63 1.45
C SER A 190 -6.69 -13.02 1.01
N ILE A 191 -6.73 -12.30 -0.11
CA ILE A 191 -7.97 -11.73 -0.66
C ILE A 191 -8.95 -12.83 -1.08
N ARG A 192 -8.46 -13.91 -1.73
CA ARG A 192 -9.31 -14.99 -2.23
C ARG A 192 -9.88 -15.88 -1.12
N HIS A 193 -9.09 -16.14 -0.07
CA HIS A 193 -9.45 -17.05 1.01
C HIS A 193 -9.97 -16.34 2.27
N GLY A 194 -9.97 -15.01 2.32
CA GLY A 194 -10.46 -14.25 3.47
C GLY A 194 -9.65 -14.49 4.74
N TRP A 195 -8.34 -14.65 4.62
CA TRP A 195 -7.48 -14.92 5.78
C TRP A 195 -7.35 -13.69 6.69
N HIS A 196 -7.61 -13.88 7.99
CA HIS A 196 -7.47 -12.89 9.05
C HIS A 196 -6.61 -13.48 10.19
N LEU A 197 -5.75 -12.69 10.83
CA LEU A 197 -5.08 -13.12 12.06
C LEU A 197 -6.04 -12.96 13.26
N PRO A 198 -5.77 -13.65 14.39
CA PRO A 198 -6.65 -13.62 15.56
C PRO A 198 -6.80 -12.20 16.13
N ILE A 199 -8.05 -11.75 16.24
CA ILE A 199 -8.40 -10.44 16.81
C ILE A 199 -8.61 -10.59 18.31
N ALA A 200 -7.93 -9.76 19.12
CA ALA A 200 -8.22 -9.66 20.55
C ALA A 200 -9.63 -9.08 20.75
N ARG A 201 -10.57 -9.90 21.25
CA ARG A 201 -11.92 -9.42 21.60
C ARG A 201 -11.84 -8.68 22.94
N ALA A 202 -12.18 -7.40 22.93
CA ALA A 202 -12.47 -6.69 24.18
C ALA A 202 -13.77 -7.27 24.78
N PRO A 203 -13.86 -7.50 26.09
CA PRO A 203 -15.10 -7.91 26.72
C PRO A 203 -16.16 -6.83 26.51
N GLU A 204 -17.37 -7.24 26.12
CA GLU A 204 -18.53 -6.34 26.01
C GLU A 204 -18.78 -5.71 27.39
N HIS A 205 -18.80 -4.38 27.47
CA HIS A 205 -19.17 -3.67 28.70
C HIS A 205 -20.70 -3.79 28.88
N PRO A 206 -21.20 -4.45 29.95
CA PRO A 206 -22.63 -4.65 30.14
C PRO A 206 -23.30 -3.40 30.71
N GLU A 207 -23.45 -2.32 29.93
CA GLU A 207 -24.08 -1.07 30.41
C GLU A 207 -25.12 -0.44 29.45
N ALA A 208 -25.90 -1.24 28.73
CA ALA A 208 -27.02 -0.71 27.93
C ALA A 208 -28.31 -1.54 28.03
N LYS A 209 -28.69 -1.99 29.23
CA LYS A 209 -29.99 -2.67 29.47
C LYS A 209 -30.85 -2.06 30.60
N ILE A 210 -30.51 -0.89 31.14
CA ILE A 210 -31.22 -0.31 32.29
C ILE A 210 -32.35 0.66 31.91
N ASP A 211 -32.41 1.19 30.68
CA ASP A 211 -33.38 2.25 30.35
C ASP A 211 -34.73 1.81 29.73
N ALA A 212 -34.95 0.51 29.51
CA ALA A 212 -36.21 0.03 28.90
C ALA A 212 -37.34 -0.27 29.92
N THR A 213 -37.09 -0.18 31.23
CA THR A 213 -38.05 -0.67 32.25
C THR A 213 -38.70 0.43 33.10
N LYS A 214 -38.36 1.71 32.91
CA LYS A 214 -38.88 2.81 33.76
C LYS A 214 -39.91 3.75 33.14
N ASN A 215 -40.24 3.63 31.84
CA ASN A 215 -41.19 4.54 31.19
C ASN A 215 -42.56 3.92 30.84
N GLY A 216 -42.97 2.87 31.57
CA GLY A 216 -44.17 2.08 31.25
C GLY A 216 -45.22 1.97 32.38
N ARG A 217 -45.14 2.79 33.43
CA ARG A 217 -46.20 2.87 34.45
C ARG A 217 -46.37 4.33 34.87
N ASP A 218 -47.27 5.01 34.19
CA ASP A 218 -48.11 6.09 34.72
C ASP A 218 -49.21 6.35 33.69
N HIS A 219 -50.20 5.46 33.67
CA HIS A 219 -51.55 5.67 33.13
C HIS A 219 -52.54 4.88 33.97
#